data_AF-A0A377Z7Q5-F1
#
_entry.id   AF-A0A377Z7Q5-F1
#
_cell.length_a   1.000
_cell.length_b   1.000
_cell.length_c   1.000
_cell.angle_alpha   90.00
_cell.angle_beta   90.00
_cell.angle_gamma   90.00
#
_symmetry.space_group_name_H-M   'P 1'
#
loop_
_entity.id
_entity.type
_entity.pdbx_description
1 polymer ?
#
loop_
_entity_poly.entity_id
_entity_poly.type
_entity_poly.pdbx_seq_one_letter_code
_entity_poly.pdbx_strand_id
1 'polypeptide(L)' 'MAACMSRATSLPYDGEPGSNLVSVDASLSEKIVPASAEELTELDDLRKQYEEMFGEAPHFNTKAETLKAKIAERRKELGV' A
#
# COMPACT_ATOMS: atom_id res chain seq x y z
N MET A 1 -49.92 1.09 -33.82
CA MET A 1 -48.89 0.60 -32.89
C MET A 1 -47.59 0.47 -33.67
N ALA A 2 -46.65 1.41 -33.52
CA ALA A 2 -45.38 1.39 -34.23
C ALA A 2 -44.36 0.57 -33.42
N ALA A 3 -43.81 -0.49 -34.01
CA ALA A 3 -42.77 -1.31 -33.40
C ALA A 3 -41.39 -0.65 -33.68
N CYS A 4 -40.78 -0.05 -32.65
CA CYS A 4 -39.39 0.37 -32.71
C CYS A 4 -38.48 -0.85 -32.60
N MET A 5 -38.06 -1.41 -33.74
CA MET A 5 -36.98 -2.40 -33.79
C MET A 5 -35.63 -1.68 -33.84
N SER A 6 -35.06 -1.38 -32.67
CA SER A 6 -33.68 -0.88 -32.58
C SER A 6 -32.71 -2.05 -32.75
N ARG A 7 -32.04 -2.09 -33.92
CA ARG A 7 -31.05 -3.13 -34.27
C ARG A 7 -29.80 -2.99 -33.39
N ALA A 8 -29.59 -3.95 -32.49
CA ALA A 8 -28.35 -4.06 -31.74
C ALA A 8 -27.24 -4.60 -32.67
N THR A 9 -26.18 -3.82 -32.85
CA THR A 9 -24.95 -4.28 -33.51
C THR A 9 -23.97 -4.70 -32.43
N SER A 10 -23.70 -6.01 -32.31
CA SER A 10 -22.66 -6.52 -31.43
C SER A 10 -21.31 -6.38 -32.14
N LEU A 11 -20.41 -5.56 -31.61
CA LEU A 11 -19.02 -5.53 -32.05
C LEU A 11 -18.28 -6.70 -31.39
N PRO A 12 -17.64 -7.60 -32.15
CA PRO A 12 -16.85 -8.68 -31.56
C PRO A 12 -15.61 -8.08 -30.90
N TYR A 13 -15.42 -8.40 -29.62
CA TYR A 13 -14.21 -8.04 -28.87
C TYR A 13 -13.19 -9.17 -29.03
N ASP A 14 -12.16 -8.94 -29.84
CA ASP A 14 -11.07 -9.90 -30.15
C ASP A 14 -9.87 -9.75 -29.18
N GLY A 15 -10.07 -9.10 -28.04
CA GLY A 15 -9.01 -8.88 -27.07
C GLY A 15 -8.91 -10.02 -26.06
N GLU A 16 -7.70 -10.56 -25.87
CA GLU A 16 -7.39 -11.46 -24.75
C GLU A 16 -7.59 -10.68 -23.42
N PRO A 17 -8.49 -11.13 -22.54
CA PRO A 17 -8.72 -10.46 -21.27
C PRO A 17 -7.47 -10.59 -20.39
N GLY A 18 -6.94 -9.45 -19.94
CA GLY A 18 -5.80 -9.40 -19.03
C GLY A 18 -4.47 -9.01 -19.66
N SER A 19 -4.37 -8.84 -20.98
CA SER A 19 -3.11 -8.37 -21.62
C SER A 19 -2.66 -6.97 -21.18
N ASN A 20 -3.56 -6.18 -20.59
CA ASN A 20 -3.26 -4.87 -20.00
C ASN A 20 -2.87 -4.93 -18.51
N LEU A 21 -2.86 -6.12 -17.89
CA LEU A 21 -2.56 -6.26 -16.47
C LEU A 21 -1.06 -6.48 -16.28
N VAL A 22 -0.40 -5.51 -15.65
CA VAL A 22 0.98 -5.63 -15.19
C VAL A 22 0.95 -6.18 -13.77
N SER A 23 1.68 -7.27 -13.52
CA SER A 23 1.83 -7.86 -12.18
C SER A 23 2.55 -6.90 -11.25
N VAL A 24 1.89 -6.48 -10.18
CA VAL A 24 2.38 -5.53 -9.16
C VAL A 24 3.62 -6.04 -8.39
N ASP A 25 3.95 -7.33 -8.50
CA ASP A 25 5.06 -7.93 -7.77
C ASP A 25 6.43 -7.73 -8.44
N ALA A 26 6.46 -7.55 -9.78
CA ALA A 26 7.71 -7.45 -10.53
C ALA A 26 8.34 -6.04 -10.55
N SER A 27 7.64 -5.03 -10.03
CA SER A 27 8.06 -3.63 -10.09
C SER A 27 7.92 -2.88 -8.76
N LEU A 28 8.14 -3.56 -7.63
CA LEU A 28 8.32 -2.92 -6.31
C LEU A 28 9.80 -2.78 -5.91
N SER A 29 10.72 -2.79 -6.89
CA SER A 29 12.14 -2.46 -6.67
C SER A 29 12.50 -1.01 -7.00
N GLU A 30 11.56 -0.18 -7.44
CA GLU A 30 11.81 1.24 -7.65
C GLU A 30 10.79 2.11 -6.90
N LYS A 31 11.34 2.92 -6.00
CA LYS A 31 10.71 3.92 -5.12
C LYS A 31 9.60 4.69 -5.85
N ILE A 32 8.34 4.39 -5.55
CA ILE A 32 7.19 5.24 -5.91
C ILE A 32 6.67 5.84 -4.62
N VAL A 33 6.75 7.16 -4.55
CA VAL A 33 6.40 7.99 -3.40
C VAL A 33 4.96 8.54 -3.59
N PRO A 34 3.86 7.93 -3.09
CA PRO A 34 2.58 8.61 -2.99
C PRO A 34 2.42 9.36 -1.65
N ALA A 35 2.91 10.61 -1.63
CA ALA A 35 3.04 11.52 -0.49
C ALA A 35 1.73 11.98 0.20
N SER A 36 0.69 11.15 0.25
CA SER A 36 -0.52 11.40 1.05
C SER A 36 -1.20 10.14 1.61
N ALA A 37 -0.87 8.95 1.10
CA ALA A 37 -1.24 7.67 1.72
C ALA A 37 -0.04 7.04 2.46
N GLU A 38 1.18 7.50 2.12
CA GLU A 38 2.43 7.05 2.73
C GLU A 38 2.50 7.27 4.22
N GLU A 39 2.02 8.41 4.72
CA GLU A 39 2.17 8.74 6.13
C GLU A 39 1.44 7.74 7.04
N LEU A 40 0.30 7.17 6.59
CA LEU A 40 -0.41 6.11 7.31
C LEU A 40 0.33 4.76 7.24
N THR A 41 0.90 4.42 6.10
CA THR A 41 1.73 3.20 5.96
C THR A 41 3.06 3.31 6.69
N GLU A 42 3.69 4.49 6.74
CA GLU A 42 4.90 4.78 7.51
C GLU A 42 4.62 4.65 9.01
N LEU A 43 3.46 5.11 9.47
CA LEU A 43 3.05 4.96 10.87
C LEU A 43 2.79 3.50 11.24
N ASP A 44 2.15 2.73 10.35
CA ASP A 44 1.94 1.29 10.52
C ASP A 44 3.26 0.52 10.55
N ASP A 45 4.19 0.86 9.65
CA ASP A 45 5.52 0.27 9.60
C ASP A 45 6.37 0.59 10.84
N LEU A 46 6.32 1.82 11.33
CA LEU A 46 6.91 2.21 12.61
C LEU A 46 6.30 1.44 13.79
N ARG A 47 4.99 1.18 13.78
CA ARG A 47 4.34 0.38 14.83
C ARG A 47 4.83 -1.06 14.82
N LYS A 48 4.92 -1.68 13.64
CA LYS A 48 5.45 -3.04 13.47
C LYS A 48 6.90 -3.15 13.90
N GLN A 49 7.77 -2.24 13.46
CA GLN A 49 9.18 -2.21 13.87
C GLN A 49 9.32 -2.02 15.38
N TYR A 50 8.52 -1.14 15.98
CA TYR A 50 8.52 -0.94 17.43
C TYR A 50 8.09 -2.23 18.15
N GLU A 51 7.00 -2.87 17.72
CA GLU A 51 6.52 -4.13 18.30
C GLU A 51 7.54 -5.26 18.17
N GLU A 52 8.23 -5.38 17.03
CA GLU A 52 9.28 -6.39 16.84
C GLU A 52 10.48 -6.17 17.78
N MET A 53 10.87 -4.91 17.99
CA MET A 53 12.03 -4.57 18.84
C MET A 53 11.73 -4.59 20.35
N PHE A 54 10.50 -4.24 20.75
CA PHE A 54 10.10 -4.11 22.16
C PHE A 54 9.19 -5.25 22.64
N GLY A 55 8.62 -6.05 21.73
CA GLY A 55 7.64 -7.10 22.03
C GLY A 55 6.29 -6.57 22.53
N GLU A 56 6.06 -5.25 22.46
CA GLU A 56 4.87 -4.60 23.00
C GLU A 56 4.30 -3.61 21.99
N ALA A 57 2.99 -3.68 21.76
CA ALA A 57 2.30 -2.80 20.83
C ALA A 57 2.29 -1.36 21.39
N PRO A 58 2.71 -0.36 20.59
CA PRO A 58 2.66 1.02 21.03
C PRO A 58 1.21 1.51 21.13
N HIS A 59 0.92 2.37 22.11
CA HIS A 59 -0.43 2.90 22.30
C HIS A 59 -0.92 3.59 21.02
N PHE A 60 -2.15 3.32 20.56
CA PHE A 60 -2.73 3.89 19.33
C PHE A 60 -2.63 5.42 19.19
N ASN A 61 -2.48 6.16 20.30
CA ASN A 61 -2.34 7.61 20.32
C ASN A 61 -0.88 8.10 20.37
N THR A 62 0.11 7.20 20.30
CA THR A 62 1.51 7.58 20.14
C THR A 62 1.75 8.08 18.72
N LYS A 63 2.41 9.24 18.62
CA LYS A 63 2.74 9.87 17.34
C LYS A 63 3.85 9.10 16.63
N ALA A 64 3.86 9.17 15.30
CA ALA A 64 4.91 8.60 14.44
C ALA A 64 6.33 9.04 14.88
N GLU A 65 6.47 10.33 15.22
CA GLU A 65 7.73 10.92 15.68
C GLU A 65 8.27 10.23 16.95
N THR A 66 7.38 9.91 17.89
CA THR A 66 7.76 9.22 19.14
C THR A 66 8.20 7.79 18.86
N LEU A 67 7.49 7.08 17.99
CA LEU A 67 7.86 5.71 17.62
C LEU A 67 9.21 5.68 16.93
N LYS A 68 9.43 6.59 15.98
CA LYS A 68 10.70 6.74 15.26
C LYS A 68 11.87 7.02 16.21
N ALA A 69 11.67 7.92 17.18
CA ALA A 69 12.68 8.21 18.20
C ALA A 69 13.02 6.97 19.05
N LYS A 70 12.02 6.23 19.53
CA LYS A 70 12.24 5.03 20.35
C LYS A 70 12.90 3.90 19.55
N ILE A 71 12.53 3.70 18.29
CA ILE A 71 13.19 2.73 17.40
C ILE A 71 14.65 3.11 17.19
N ALA A 72 14.94 4.38 16.89
CA ALA A 72 16.30 4.86 16.69
C ALA A 72 17.17 4.73 17.94
N GLU A 73 16.61 5.08 19.11
CA GLU A 73 17.26 4.89 20.41
C GLU A 73 17.56 3.40 20.64
N ARG A 74 16.58 2.53 20.41
CA ARG A 74 16.76 1.09 20.63
C ARG A 74 17.75 0.44 19.68
N ARG A 75 17.82 0.90 18.42
CA ARG A 75 18.87 0.50 17.47
C ARG A 75 20.26 0.89 17.95
N LYS A 76 20.41 2.11 18.46
CA LYS A 76 21.65 2.61 19.06
C LYS A 76 22.05 1.81 20.30
N GLU A 77 21.08 1.43 21.14
CA GLU A 77 21.35 0.58 22.32
C GLU A 77 21.75 -0.85 21.95
N LEU A 78 21.16 -1.41 20.90
CA LEU A 78 21.55 -2.72 20.36
C LEU A 78 22.88 -2.67 19.59
N GLY A 79 23.44 -1.48 19.35
CA GLY A 79 24.72 -1.29 18.66
C GLY A 79 24.68 -1.65 17.17
N VAL A 80 23.49 -1.61 16.56
CA VAL A 80 23.25 -1.78 15.11
C VAL A 80 23.48 -0.46 14.37
#